data_AF-A0A7S0U4W4-F1
#
_entry.id   AF-A0A7S0U4W4-F1
#
_cell.length_a   1.000
_cell.length_b   1.000
_cell.length_c   1.000
_cell.angle_alpha   90.00
_cell.angle_beta   90.00
_cell.angle_gamma   90.00
#
_symmetry.space_group_name_H-M   'P 1'
#
loop_
_entity.id
_entity.type
_entity.pdbx_description
1 polymer ?
#
loop_
_entity_poly.entity_id
_entity_poly.type
_entity_poly.pdbx_seq_one_letter_code
_entity_poly.pdbx_strand_id
1 'polypeptide(L)'
;RKGVAVASMRKMRVDFEGRLSRTMWRVLGRLDNPPGERTIFHLKPHTGRTHQLRVHLAMGLGHPIVGDEIYAPPAVADKSRNMRGIGRANRLCLHAWRLSFNHPETGSKVAFESAAPFAPDAG
;
A
#
# COMPACT_ATOMS: atom_id res chain seq x y z
N ARG A 1 30.05 19.41 1.33
CA ARG A 1 29.18 18.20 1.28
C ARG A 1 28.34 18.30 0.02
N LYS A 2 28.60 17.50 -1.02
CA LYS A 2 27.81 17.51 -2.26
C LYS A 2 26.44 16.90 -1.95
N GLY A 3 25.37 17.65 -2.23
CA GLY A 3 23.99 17.19 -2.08
C GLY A 3 23.75 15.97 -2.96
N VAL A 4 23.29 14.88 -2.35
CA VAL A 4 22.74 13.75 -3.09
C VAL A 4 21.51 14.28 -3.82
N ALA A 5 21.55 14.31 -5.15
CA ALA A 5 20.36 14.57 -5.95
C ALA A 5 19.34 13.49 -5.60
N VAL A 6 18.25 13.88 -4.95
CA VAL A 6 17.10 13.00 -4.78
C VAL A 6 16.54 12.79 -6.17
N ALA A 7 16.71 11.59 -6.73
CA ALA A 7 16.09 11.23 -7.99
C ALA A 7 14.59 11.54 -7.88
N SER A 8 14.07 12.42 -8.75
CA SER A 8 12.66 12.80 -8.71
C SER A 8 11.83 11.56 -9.05
N MET A 9 11.14 10.99 -8.05
CA MET A 9 10.32 9.81 -8.26
C MET A 9 9.12 10.19 -9.13
N ARG A 10 9.03 9.60 -10.32
CA ARG A 10 7.94 9.87 -11.27
C ARG A 10 6.58 9.51 -10.65
N LYS A 11 5.71 10.52 -10.49
CA LYS A 11 4.33 10.34 -10.02
C LYS A 11 3.45 9.81 -11.15
N MET A 12 2.83 8.64 -10.92
CA MET A 12 1.80 8.07 -11.81
C MET A 12 0.45 8.76 -11.63
N ARG A 13 -0.42 8.74 -12.65
CA ARG A 13 -1.79 9.28 -12.59
C ARG A 13 -2.80 8.28 -13.15
N VAL A 14 -4.06 8.42 -12.73
CA VAL A 14 -5.20 7.77 -13.42
C VAL A 14 -5.45 8.55 -14.71
N ASP A 15 -5.60 7.82 -15.81
CA ASP A 15 -5.78 8.39 -17.14
C ASP A 15 -6.62 7.43 -17.99
N PHE A 16 -7.57 7.96 -18.77
CA PHE A 16 -8.43 7.16 -19.64
C PHE A 16 -7.65 6.55 -20.81
N GLU A 17 -6.59 7.21 -21.27
CA GLU A 17 -5.65 6.68 -22.28
C GLU A 17 -4.53 5.85 -21.64
N GLY A 18 -4.55 5.72 -20.32
CA GLY A 18 -3.58 4.96 -19.54
C GLY A 18 -3.69 3.45 -19.77
N ARG A 19 -2.64 2.74 -19.37
CA ARG A 19 -2.66 1.27 -19.42
C ARG A 19 -3.71 0.73 -18.43
N LEU A 20 -4.58 -0.17 -18.91
CA LEU A 20 -5.55 -0.86 -18.07
C LEU A 20 -4.90 -1.46 -16.82
N SER A 21 -5.56 -1.28 -15.68
CA SER A 21 -5.12 -1.78 -14.39
C SER A 21 -6.30 -2.16 -13.51
N ARG A 22 -6.15 -3.23 -12.72
CA ARG A 22 -7.21 -3.76 -11.85
C ARG A 22 -6.64 -4.27 -10.54
N THR A 23 -7.29 -3.85 -9.45
CA THR A 23 -6.98 -4.28 -8.09
C THR A 23 -8.28 -4.68 -7.41
N MET A 24 -8.38 -5.92 -6.93
CA MET A 24 -9.44 -6.31 -6.01
C MET A 24 -9.04 -5.91 -4.59
N TRP A 25 -10.01 -5.58 -3.75
CA TRP A 25 -9.77 -5.20 -2.37
C TRP A 25 -10.87 -5.69 -1.44
N ARG A 26 -10.56 -5.83 -0.15
CA ARG A 26 -11.50 -6.11 0.94
C ARG A 26 -11.03 -5.43 2.22
N VAL A 27 -11.96 -4.92 3.02
CA VAL A 27 -11.66 -4.43 4.37
C VAL A 27 -11.47 -5.63 5.30
N LEU A 28 -10.34 -5.68 6.01
CA LEU A 28 -10.07 -6.66 7.06
C LEU A 28 -10.41 -6.13 8.45
N GLY A 29 -10.33 -4.82 8.66
CA GLY A 29 -10.65 -4.19 9.93
C GLY A 29 -10.62 -2.67 9.83
N ARG A 30 -11.36 -2.01 10.72
CA ARG A 30 -11.30 -0.56 10.94
C ARG A 30 -10.71 -0.35 12.33
N LEU A 31 -9.66 0.44 12.42
CA LEU A 31 -8.94 0.69 13.67
C LEU A 31 -9.40 2.03 14.26
N ASP A 32 -8.85 2.35 15.45
CA ASP A 32 -9.06 3.56 16.25
C ASP A 32 -10.29 3.54 17.17
N ASN A 33 -10.30 4.45 18.16
CA ASN A 33 -11.39 4.64 19.10
C ASN A 33 -11.76 6.14 19.20
N PRO A 34 -12.91 6.58 18.65
CA PRO A 34 -13.90 5.76 17.94
C PRO A 34 -13.36 5.23 16.58
N PRO A 35 -13.90 4.10 16.08
CA PRO A 35 -13.40 3.47 14.85
C PRO A 35 -13.62 4.33 13.60
N GLY A 36 -12.63 4.36 12.71
CA GLY A 36 -12.82 4.90 11.35
C GLY A 36 -11.70 5.77 10.80
N GLU A 37 -10.69 6.13 11.59
CA GLU A 37 -9.57 6.91 11.05
C GLU A 37 -8.64 6.07 10.17
N ARG A 38 -8.52 4.77 10.46
CA ARG A 38 -7.68 3.84 9.70
C ARG A 38 -8.43 2.58 9.33
N THR A 39 -8.09 2.04 8.16
CA THR A 39 -8.67 0.80 7.64
C THR A 39 -7.56 -0.12 7.16
N ILE A 40 -7.61 -1.38 7.57
CA ILE A 40 -6.74 -2.44 7.06
C ILE A 40 -7.40 -3.01 5.80
N PHE A 41 -6.70 -2.94 4.68
CA PHE A 41 -7.15 -3.51 3.42
C PHE A 41 -6.33 -4.75 3.05
N HIS A 42 -7.02 -5.80 2.61
CA HIS A 42 -6.42 -6.83 1.76
C HIS A 42 -6.52 -6.38 0.31
N LEU A 43 -5.39 -6.29 -0.39
CA LEU A 43 -5.32 -5.89 -1.79
C LEU A 43 -4.80 -7.06 -2.64
N LYS A 44 -5.46 -7.33 -3.76
CA LYS A 44 -5.04 -8.31 -4.77
C LYS A 44 -4.89 -7.61 -6.13
N PRO A 45 -3.66 -7.24 -6.53
CA PRO A 45 -3.40 -6.72 -7.86
C PRO A 45 -3.60 -7.83 -8.91
N HIS A 46 -4.45 -7.58 -9.91
CA HIS A 46 -4.55 -8.43 -11.11
C HIS A 46 -3.58 -8.00 -12.20
N THR A 47 -3.02 -6.80 -12.06
CA THR A 47 -2.00 -6.20 -12.92
C THR A 47 -0.90 -5.63 -12.03
N GLY A 48 0.34 -5.55 -12.53
CA GLY A 48 1.49 -5.03 -11.79
C GLY A 48 1.99 -3.69 -12.33
N ARG A 49 1.14 -2.65 -12.41
CA ARG A 49 1.59 -1.32 -12.86
C ARG A 49 2.35 -0.58 -11.75
N THR A 50 3.26 0.31 -12.14
CA THR A 50 4.02 1.15 -11.20
C THR A 50 3.08 1.93 -10.29
N HIS A 51 3.28 1.82 -8.97
CA HIS A 51 2.47 2.47 -7.94
C HIS A 51 0.96 2.16 -8.00
N GLN A 52 0.52 1.11 -8.69
CA GLN A 52 -0.89 0.82 -8.92
C GLN A 52 -1.73 0.84 -7.64
N LEU A 53 -1.30 0.12 -6.61
CA LEU A 53 -2.04 0.02 -5.34
C LEU A 53 -2.15 1.38 -4.64
N ARG A 54 -1.07 2.17 -4.67
CA ARG A 54 -0.99 3.50 -4.06
C ARG A 54 -1.97 4.47 -4.74
N VAL A 55 -1.95 4.51 -6.08
CA VAL A 55 -2.84 5.35 -6.89
C VAL A 55 -4.30 4.92 -6.73
N HIS A 56 -4.58 3.62 -6.82
CA HIS A 56 -5.95 3.11 -6.70
C HIS A 56 -6.56 3.41 -5.34
N LEU A 57 -5.78 3.26 -4.27
CA LEU A 57 -6.25 3.58 -2.93
C LEU A 57 -6.45 5.09 -2.74
N ALA A 58 -5.48 5.92 -3.13
CA ALA A 58 -5.58 7.37 -2.93
C ALA A 58 -6.65 8.04 -3.81
N MET A 59 -6.67 7.74 -5.11
CA MET A 59 -7.54 8.42 -6.08
C MET A 59 -8.81 7.65 -6.41
N GLY A 60 -8.78 6.32 -6.33
CA GLY A 60 -9.92 5.47 -6.67
C GLY A 60 -10.87 5.24 -5.49
N LEU A 61 -10.33 4.98 -4.29
CA LEU A 61 -11.13 4.75 -3.09
C LEU A 61 -11.14 5.94 -2.12
N GLY A 62 -10.30 6.96 -2.32
CA GLY A 62 -10.16 8.07 -1.37
C GLY A 62 -9.51 7.67 -0.04
N HIS A 63 -8.78 6.54 0.00
CA HIS A 63 -8.10 6.02 1.19
C HIS A 63 -6.58 5.93 0.97
N PRO A 64 -5.83 7.04 0.95
CA PRO A 64 -4.38 7.00 0.79
C PRO A 64 -3.70 6.09 1.81
N ILE A 65 -2.63 5.42 1.39
CA ILE A 65 -1.87 4.52 2.26
C ILE A 65 -1.14 5.35 3.32
N VAL A 66 -1.18 4.91 4.57
CA VAL A 66 -0.42 5.54 5.66
C VAL A 66 1.07 5.52 5.33
N GLY A 67 1.72 6.68 5.44
CA GLY A 67 3.13 6.86 5.09
C GLY A 67 3.39 7.05 3.59
N ASP A 68 2.36 7.25 2.76
CA ASP A 68 2.51 7.57 1.34
C ASP A 68 2.71 9.08 1.11
N GLU A 69 3.97 9.52 0.97
CA GLU A 69 4.30 10.93 0.76
C GLU A 69 4.02 11.44 -0.66
N ILE A 70 3.70 10.57 -1.62
CA ILE A 70 3.53 10.94 -3.03
C ILE A 70 2.05 11.15 -3.36
N TYR A 71 1.20 10.26 -2.87
CA TYR A 71 -0.20 10.20 -3.27
C TYR A 71 -1.19 10.67 -2.20
N ALA A 72 -0.78 10.72 -0.93
CA ALA A 72 -1.62 11.31 0.10
C ALA A 72 -1.69 12.83 -0.05
N PRO A 73 -2.85 13.46 0.24
CA PRO A 73 -2.91 14.90 0.45
C PRO A 73 -1.91 15.34 1.53
N PRO A 74 -1.30 16.54 1.44
CA PRO A 74 -0.28 16.99 2.39
C PRO A 74 -0.68 16.84 3.86
N ALA A 75 -1.90 17.27 4.22
CA ALA A 75 -2.42 17.14 5.59
C ALA A 75 -2.54 15.67 6.06
N VAL A 76 -2.86 14.74 5.16
CA VAL A 76 -2.95 13.30 5.45
C VAL A 76 -1.57 12.67 5.57
N ALA A 77 -0.62 13.10 4.73
CA ALA A 77 0.78 12.67 4.82
C ALA A 77 1.40 13.12 6.15
N ASP A 78 1.18 14.37 6.56
CA ASP A 78 1.67 14.92 7.83
C ASP A 78 1.02 14.24 9.03
N LYS A 79 -0.29 13.97 8.98
CA LYS A 79 -0.97 13.16 10.00
C LYS A 79 -0.36 11.76 10.09
N SER A 80 -0.07 11.13 8.95
CA SER A 80 0.51 9.79 8.90
C SER A 80 1.88 9.72 9.57
N ARG A 81 2.76 10.71 9.37
CA ARG A 81 4.10 10.75 9.99
C ARG A 81 4.06 10.73 11.52
N ASN A 82 3.02 11.32 12.10
CA ASN A 82 2.88 11.50 13.55
C ASN A 82 2.00 10.42 14.21
N MET A 83 1.61 9.40 13.46
CA MET A 83 0.66 8.39 13.90
C MET A 83 1.28 7.38 14.87
N ARG A 84 0.67 7.21 16.05
CA ARG A 84 1.07 6.22 17.05
C ARG A 84 0.50 4.83 16.73
N GLY A 85 1.17 3.78 17.21
CA GLY A 85 0.68 2.40 17.07
C GLY A 85 0.85 1.75 15.69
N ILE A 86 1.59 2.40 14.79
CA ILE A 86 2.08 1.81 13.54
C ILE A 86 3.60 1.91 13.62
N GLY A 87 4.32 0.79 13.59
CA GLY A 87 5.78 0.73 13.76
C GLY A 87 6.48 1.78 12.89
N ARG A 88 6.86 2.91 13.51
CA ARG A 88 7.31 4.17 12.90
C ARG A 88 6.68 4.42 11.53
N ALA A 89 5.53 5.09 11.50
CA ALA A 89 4.79 5.50 10.29
C ALA A 89 5.56 6.40 9.27
N ASN A 90 6.88 6.54 9.44
CA ASN A 90 7.83 7.08 8.46
C ASN A 90 8.03 6.20 7.22
N ARG A 91 7.38 5.03 7.14
CA ARG A 91 7.43 4.15 5.96
C ARG A 91 6.04 3.86 5.41
N LEU A 92 5.99 3.62 4.10
CA LEU A 92 4.79 3.21 3.40
C LEU A 92 4.22 1.92 4.01
N CYS A 93 2.99 1.99 4.53
CA CYS A 93 2.28 0.84 5.11
C CYS A 93 1.63 -0.03 4.02
N LEU A 94 2.47 -0.52 3.11
CA LEU A 94 2.10 -1.44 2.05
C LEU A 94 3.04 -2.66 2.11
N HIS A 95 2.48 -3.85 2.34
CA HIS A 95 3.26 -5.07 2.55
C HIS A 95 2.75 -6.19 1.64
N ALA A 96 3.67 -6.86 0.96
CA ALA A 96 3.36 -8.07 0.20
C ALA A 96 3.28 -9.25 1.15
N TRP A 97 2.12 -9.43 1.81
CA TRP A 97 1.93 -10.50 2.78
C TRP A 97 2.03 -11.87 2.13
N ARG A 98 1.40 -12.09 0.98
CA ARG A 98 1.30 -13.42 0.35
C ARG A 98 1.67 -13.39 -1.12
N LEU A 99 2.45 -14.37 -1.55
CA LEU A 99 2.76 -14.66 -2.95
C LEU A 99 2.42 -16.12 -3.25
N SER A 100 1.74 -16.38 -4.36
CA SER A 100 1.46 -17.74 -4.83
C SER A 100 1.59 -17.85 -6.34
N PHE A 101 2.26 -18.89 -6.81
CA PHE A 101 2.49 -19.16 -8.22
C PHE A 101 2.74 -20.66 -8.44
N ASN A 102 2.78 -21.09 -9.70
CA ASN A 102 3.20 -22.45 -10.03
C ASN A 102 4.72 -22.50 -10.07
N HIS A 103 5.33 -23.41 -9.32
CA HIS A 103 6.77 -23.59 -9.28
C HIS A 103 7.30 -23.85 -10.71
N PRO A 104 8.31 -23.10 -11.18
CA PRO A 104 8.72 -23.12 -12.58
C PRO A 104 9.25 -24.48 -13.03
N GLU A 105 9.85 -25.26 -12.12
CA GLU A 105 10.42 -26.57 -12.45
C GLU A 105 9.41 -27.72 -12.28
N THR A 106 8.50 -27.63 -11.29
CA THR A 106 7.65 -28.77 -10.89
C THR A 106 6.19 -28.58 -11.28
N GLY A 107 5.80 -27.39 -11.75
CA GLY A 107 4.41 -27.03 -12.06
C GLY A 107 3.48 -26.97 -10.83
N SER A 108 3.95 -27.39 -9.66
CA SER A 108 3.15 -27.47 -8.43
C SER A 108 2.85 -26.08 -7.88
N LYS A 109 1.65 -25.90 -7.33
CA LYS A 109 1.26 -24.62 -6.72
C LYS A 109 1.99 -24.43 -5.39
N VAL A 110 2.75 -23.34 -5.27
CA VAL A 110 3.46 -22.96 -4.04
C VAL A 110 2.94 -21.62 -3.51
N ALA A 111 3.07 -21.41 -2.20
CA ALA A 111 2.69 -20.16 -1.54
C ALA A 111 3.68 -19.80 -0.42
N PHE A 112 3.96 -18.50 -0.32
CA PHE A 112 4.85 -17.93 0.68
C PHE A 112 4.10 -16.81 1.40
N GLU A 113 4.31 -16.72 2.72
CA GLU A 113 3.69 -15.70 3.56
C GLU A 113 4.73 -15.00 4.44
N SER A 114 4.53 -13.70 4.64
CA SER A 114 5.34 -12.86 5.50
C SER A 114 4.41 -11.92 6.26
N ALA A 115 4.43 -11.99 7.59
CA ALA A 115 3.59 -11.15 8.44
C ALA A 115 3.89 -9.66 8.20
N ALA A 116 2.83 -8.85 8.08
CA ALA A 116 3.01 -7.42 7.92
C ALA A 116 3.52 -6.81 9.24
N PRO A 117 4.61 -6.03 9.23
CA PRO A 117 5.23 -5.50 10.45
C PRO A 117 4.44 -4.32 11.08
N PHE A 118 3.23 -4.09 10.59
CA PHE A 118 2.30 -3.05 11.02
C PHE A 118 0.87 -3.59 11.15
N ALA A 119 0.65 -4.89 10.93
CA ALA A 119 -0.61 -5.49 11.35
C ALA A 119 -0.67 -5.38 12.88
N PRO A 120 -1.81 -4.98 13.48
CA PRO A 120 -2.00 -5.23 14.90
C PRO A 120 -1.80 -6.73 15.13
N ASP A 121 -1.20 -7.09 16.27
CA ASP A 121 -1.07 -8.49 16.67
C ASP A 121 -2.41 -9.16 16.44
N ALA A 122 -2.41 -10.23 15.65
CA ALA A 122 -3.60 -11.04 15.43
C ALA A 122 -3.92 -11.73 16.75
N GLY A 123 -4.58 -10.99 17.65
CA GLY A 123 -5.26 -11.54 18.81
C GLY A 123 -6.40 -12.42 18.36
#